data_AF-A0A5B0PG80-F1
#
_entry.id   AF-A0A5B0PG80-F1
#
_cell.length_a   1.000
_cell.length_b   1.000
_cell.length_c   1.000
_cell.angle_alpha   90.00
_cell.angle_beta   90.00
_cell.angle_gamma   90.00
#
_symmetry.space_group_name_H-M   'P 1'
#
loop_
_entity.id
_entity.type
_entity.pdbx_description
1 polymer ?
#
loop_
_entity_poly.entity_id
_entity_poly.type
_entity_poly.pdbx_seq_one_letter_code
_entity_poly.pdbx_strand_id
1 'polypeptide(L)'
;MALHRVVLVVVISLLNLQGSLQQTKPPSLTDIKCGDKKEFKAGDCAAAYRKINYDKDSTLDINESNVERSSESCITRINNPKFVNVPKAIIENGFDQILAKCNGYSGSATLPGFNGVQLLTSHHAGPDFRSYDDYKEFNRMICNGDFPKGRKVLKEDCMEYVSFHL
;
A
#
# COMPACT_ATOMS: atom_id res chain seq x y z
N MET A 1 -26.24 -32.76 38.65
CA MET A 1 -24.82 -32.31 38.80
C MET A 1 -24.01 -32.31 37.50
N ALA A 2 -24.40 -33.05 36.45
CA ALA A 2 -23.66 -33.07 35.17
C ALA A 2 -23.89 -31.83 34.28
N LEU A 3 -25.10 -31.26 34.27
CA LEU A 3 -25.46 -30.11 33.43
C LEU A 3 -24.62 -28.86 33.74
N HIS A 4 -24.33 -28.62 35.02
CA HIS A 4 -23.55 -27.45 35.46
C HIS A 4 -22.10 -27.52 35.00
N ARG A 5 -21.52 -28.73 34.91
CA ARG A 5 -20.13 -28.90 34.43
C ARG A 5 -19.99 -28.65 32.94
N VAL A 6 -21.00 -29.02 32.14
CA VAL A 6 -21.00 -28.78 30.69
C VAL A 6 -21.12 -27.29 30.38
N VAL A 7 -22.02 -26.58 31.06
CA VAL A 7 -22.19 -25.13 30.89
C VAL A 7 -20.91 -24.37 31.24
N LEU A 8 -20.22 -24.76 32.31
CA LEU A 8 -18.98 -24.11 32.73
C LEU A 8 -17.85 -24.28 31.70
N VAL A 9 -17.72 -25.46 31.10
CA VAL A 9 -16.73 -25.72 30.05
C VAL A 9 -17.00 -24.89 28.80
N VAL A 10 -18.26 -24.81 28.35
CA VAL A 10 -18.64 -24.00 27.17
C VAL A 10 -18.37 -22.51 27.41
N VAL A 11 -18.67 -22.00 28.60
CA VAL A 11 -18.41 -20.58 28.96
C VAL A 11 -16.91 -20.29 29.00
N ILE A 12 -16.09 -21.18 29.56
CA ILE A 12 -14.63 -21.02 29.57
C ILE A 12 -14.05 -21.08 28.15
N SER A 13 -14.54 -21.97 27.29
CA SER A 13 -14.11 -22.03 25.88
C SER A 13 -14.46 -20.77 25.11
N LEU A 14 -15.64 -20.17 25.35
CA LEU A 14 -16.05 -18.91 24.72
C LEU A 14 -15.24 -17.70 25.22
N LEU A 15 -14.92 -17.65 26.51
CA LEU A 15 -14.08 -16.60 27.09
C LEU A 15 -12.63 -16.65 26.58
N ASN A 16 -12.07 -17.85 26.39
CA ASN A 16 -10.73 -18.01 25.81
C ASN A 16 -10.67 -17.68 24.31
N LEU A 17 -11.78 -17.88 23.57
CA LEU A 17 -11.87 -17.47 22.17
C LEU A 17 -11.87 -15.94 22.02
N GLN A 18 -12.49 -15.22 22.95
CA GLN A 18 -12.47 -13.76 22.99
C GLN A 18 -11.08 -13.19 23.31
N GLY A 19 -10.26 -13.90 24.10
CA GLY A 19 -8.87 -13.51 24.40
C GLY A 19 -7.95 -13.56 23.17
N SER A 20 -8.22 -14.46 22.22
CA SER A 20 -7.45 -14.60 20.96
C SER A 20 -7.85 -13.58 19.90
N LEU A 21 -9.07 -13.03 19.98
CA LEU A 21 -9.59 -11.97 19.10
C LEU A 21 -9.34 -10.56 19.65
N GLN A 22 -8.34 -10.37 20.51
CA GLN A 22 -7.82 -9.03 20.76
C GLN A 22 -7.11 -8.54 19.50
N GLN A 23 -7.92 -7.99 18.58
CA GLN A 23 -7.47 -7.11 17.53
C GLN A 23 -6.83 -5.91 18.23
N THR A 24 -5.54 -6.03 18.59
CA THR A 24 -4.74 -4.94 19.12
C THR A 24 -4.92 -3.78 18.17
N LYS A 25 -5.52 -2.70 18.67
CA LYS A 25 -5.72 -1.46 17.93
C LYS A 25 -4.41 -1.14 17.19
N PRO A 26 -4.44 -0.91 15.86
CA PRO A 26 -3.24 -0.57 15.12
C PRO A 26 -2.49 0.57 15.82
N PRO A 27 -1.15 0.47 15.93
CA PRO A 27 -0.37 1.45 16.66
C PRO A 27 -0.46 2.82 15.97
N SER A 28 -0.45 3.89 16.78
CA SER A 28 -0.44 5.23 16.22
C SER A 28 0.94 5.59 15.70
N LEU A 29 1.00 6.27 14.56
CA LEU A 29 2.23 6.75 13.95
C LEU A 29 2.70 8.02 14.65
N THR A 30 3.94 8.02 15.14
CA THR A 30 4.53 9.18 15.83
C THR A 30 5.22 10.14 14.86
N ASP A 31 5.86 9.60 13.81
CA ASP A 31 6.84 10.33 12.99
C ASP A 31 6.30 10.73 11.61
N ILE A 32 5.02 11.09 11.53
CA ILE A 32 4.40 11.53 10.27
C ILE A 32 5.02 12.87 9.84
N LYS A 33 5.59 12.89 8.64
CA LYS A 33 6.12 14.08 7.94
C LYS A 33 5.20 14.42 6.77
N CYS A 34 4.76 15.66 6.68
CA CYS A 34 3.90 16.15 5.60
C CYS A 34 4.69 16.95 4.57
N GLY A 35 4.29 16.82 3.30
CA GLY A 35 4.75 17.67 2.20
C GLY A 35 3.79 18.82 1.95
N ASP A 36 4.22 19.78 1.13
CA ASP A 36 3.60 21.09 0.94
C ASP A 36 3.12 21.36 -0.50
N LYS A 37 3.24 20.38 -1.39
CA LYS A 37 3.05 20.59 -2.84
C LYS A 37 1.60 20.91 -3.22
N LYS A 38 0.67 20.01 -2.88
CA LYS A 38 -0.74 20.06 -3.32
C LYS A 38 -1.57 19.05 -2.50
N GLU A 39 -2.85 19.34 -2.33
CA GLU A 39 -3.81 18.38 -1.80
C GLU A 39 -4.16 17.31 -2.86
N PHE A 40 -4.33 16.07 -2.42
CA PHE A 40 -4.91 15.01 -3.22
C PHE A 40 -6.41 15.26 -3.43
N LYS A 41 -6.99 14.71 -4.49
CA LYS A 41 -8.46 14.64 -4.55
C LYS A 41 -8.95 13.67 -3.48
N ALA A 42 -10.06 14.01 -2.84
CA ALA A 42 -10.64 13.18 -1.80
C ALA A 42 -10.91 11.75 -2.31
N GLY A 43 -10.43 10.75 -1.57
CA GLY A 43 -10.61 9.33 -1.89
C GLY A 43 -9.53 8.72 -2.81
N ASP A 44 -8.73 9.52 -3.53
CA ASP A 44 -7.73 8.99 -4.46
C ASP A 44 -6.69 8.11 -3.76
N CYS A 45 -6.12 8.56 -2.64
CA CYS A 45 -5.15 7.75 -1.90
C CYS A 45 -5.75 6.48 -1.31
N ALA A 46 -7.01 6.53 -0.86
CA ALA A 46 -7.72 5.35 -0.38
C ALA A 46 -7.96 4.35 -1.51
N ALA A 47 -8.31 4.83 -2.71
CA ALA A 47 -8.42 4.01 -3.89
C ALA A 47 -7.06 3.42 -4.32
N ALA A 48 -5.95 4.15 -4.12
CA ALA A 48 -4.61 3.68 -4.42
C ALA A 48 -4.17 2.54 -3.47
N TYR A 49 -4.14 2.77 -2.15
CA TYR A 49 -3.63 1.74 -1.23
C TYR A 49 -4.55 0.50 -1.14
N ARG A 50 -5.85 0.62 -1.47
CA ARG A 50 -6.75 -0.55 -1.53
C ARG A 50 -6.48 -1.48 -2.71
N LYS A 51 -5.65 -1.07 -3.68
CA LYS A 51 -5.17 -1.92 -4.80
C LYS A 51 -3.93 -2.74 -4.42
N ILE A 52 -3.40 -2.59 -3.20
CA ILE A 52 -2.27 -3.40 -2.75
C ILE A 52 -2.71 -4.86 -2.70
N ASN A 53 -1.92 -5.72 -3.34
CA ASN A 53 -2.12 -7.16 -3.25
C ASN A 53 -1.53 -7.66 -1.93
N TYR A 54 -2.28 -8.51 -1.26
CA TYR A 54 -1.87 -9.13 0.01
C TYR A 54 -1.86 -10.64 -0.16
N ASP A 55 -0.99 -11.30 0.60
CA ASP A 55 -0.97 -12.75 0.71
C ASP A 55 -2.26 -13.27 1.34
N LYS A 56 -2.45 -14.59 1.28
CA LYS A 56 -3.68 -15.26 1.74
C LYS A 56 -3.99 -15.02 3.22
N ASP A 57 -2.96 -14.79 4.05
CA ASP A 57 -3.05 -14.43 5.46
C ASP A 57 -3.27 -12.92 5.70
N SER A 58 -3.57 -12.16 4.64
CA SER A 58 -3.84 -10.71 4.68
C SER A 58 -2.65 -9.89 5.14
N THR A 59 -1.46 -10.25 4.68
CA THR A 59 -0.23 -9.55 4.95
C THR A 59 0.50 -9.16 3.66
N LEU A 60 1.47 -8.25 3.78
CA LEU A 60 2.25 -7.78 2.66
C LEU A 60 3.14 -8.90 2.11
N ASP A 61 3.17 -9.04 0.78
CA ASP A 61 4.05 -9.99 0.10
C ASP A 61 5.51 -9.78 0.52
N ILE A 62 6.11 -10.81 1.11
CA ILE A 62 7.50 -10.80 1.59
C ILE A 62 8.53 -10.91 0.45
N ASN A 63 8.10 -11.04 -0.80
CA ASN A 63 9.00 -11.02 -1.96
C ASN A 63 9.12 -9.61 -2.56
N GLU A 64 8.26 -8.67 -2.16
CA GLU A 64 8.27 -7.29 -2.62
C GLU A 64 8.86 -6.35 -1.56
N SER A 65 10.07 -5.83 -1.82
CA SER A 65 10.66 -4.79 -0.96
C SER A 65 10.07 -3.40 -1.20
N ASN A 66 9.38 -3.19 -2.33
CA ASN A 66 8.75 -1.93 -2.68
C ASN A 66 7.40 -2.21 -3.34
N VAL A 67 6.33 -1.74 -2.73
CA VAL A 67 4.96 -1.88 -3.26
C VAL A 67 4.44 -0.50 -3.56
N GLU A 68 4.07 -0.25 -4.82
CA GLU A 68 3.52 1.03 -5.24
C GLU A 68 2.17 0.82 -5.93
N ARG A 69 1.19 1.65 -5.58
CA ARG A 69 -0.12 1.71 -6.23
C ARG A 69 -0.52 3.16 -6.44
N SER A 70 -1.26 3.41 -7.50
CA SER A 70 -1.72 4.73 -7.88
C SER A 70 -3.23 4.79 -8.09
N SER A 71 -3.76 5.97 -7.90
CA SER A 71 -5.10 6.35 -8.35
C SER A 71 -5.13 7.85 -8.58
N GLU A 72 -5.32 8.26 -9.84
CA GLU A 72 -5.53 9.66 -10.25
C GLU A 72 -4.49 10.64 -9.72
N SER A 73 -4.74 11.33 -8.60
CA SER A 73 -3.80 12.30 -8.03
C SER A 73 -2.81 11.73 -7.02
N CYS A 74 -2.97 10.47 -6.59
CA CYS A 74 -2.21 9.91 -5.48
C CYS A 74 -1.47 8.63 -5.85
N ILE A 75 -0.21 8.57 -5.44
CA ILE A 75 0.63 7.37 -5.39
C ILE A 75 0.83 7.01 -3.91
N THR A 76 0.61 5.75 -3.58
CA THR A 76 0.93 5.15 -2.28
C THR A 76 2.09 4.18 -2.46
N ARG A 77 3.16 4.35 -1.70
CA ARG A 77 4.34 3.47 -1.71
C ARG A 77 4.59 2.90 -0.32
N ILE A 78 4.96 1.63 -0.28
CA ILE A 78 5.50 0.93 0.88
C ILE A 78 6.93 0.56 0.56
N ASN A 79 7.88 1.01 1.38
CA ASN A 79 9.25 0.52 1.35
C ASN A 79 9.42 -0.47 2.52
N ASN A 80 9.74 -1.72 2.21
CA ASN A 80 9.94 -2.83 3.13
C ASN A 80 11.28 -3.53 2.83
N PRO A 81 12.43 -2.88 3.11
CA PRO A 81 13.74 -3.36 2.67
C PRO A 81 14.19 -4.66 3.36
N LYS A 82 13.47 -5.09 4.41
CA LYS A 82 13.76 -6.28 5.20
C LYS A 82 12.73 -7.39 4.99
N PHE A 83 11.82 -7.24 4.02
CA PHE A 83 10.84 -8.26 3.67
C PHE A 83 10.01 -8.71 4.89
N VAL A 84 9.69 -7.75 5.77
CA VAL A 84 8.95 -8.02 6.99
C VAL A 84 7.49 -8.31 6.64
N ASN A 85 6.92 -9.33 7.27
CA ASN A 85 5.51 -9.66 7.10
C ASN A 85 4.63 -8.64 7.84
N VAL A 86 3.96 -7.74 7.11
CA VAL A 86 3.17 -6.63 7.71
C VAL A 86 1.68 -6.84 7.45
N PRO A 87 0.81 -6.86 8.48
CA PRO A 87 -0.62 -7.05 8.28
C PRO A 87 -1.28 -5.89 7.50
N LYS A 88 -2.22 -6.23 6.62
CA LYS A 88 -3.04 -5.29 5.85
C LYS A 88 -3.61 -4.17 6.70
N ALA A 89 -4.23 -4.52 7.83
CA ALA A 89 -4.87 -3.55 8.72
C ALA A 89 -3.89 -2.51 9.30
N ILE A 90 -2.62 -2.87 9.46
CA ILE A 90 -1.57 -1.94 9.94
C ILE A 90 -1.19 -0.98 8.82
N ILE A 91 -1.05 -1.48 7.59
CA ILE A 91 -0.71 -0.68 6.41
C ILE A 91 -1.81 0.33 6.09
N GLU A 92 -3.05 -0.13 5.93
CA GLU A 92 -4.18 0.73 5.58
C GLU A 92 -4.42 1.79 6.66
N ASN A 93 -4.39 1.38 7.94
CA ASN A 93 -4.51 2.33 9.04
C ASN A 93 -3.35 3.33 9.08
N GLY A 94 -2.13 2.92 8.73
CA GLY A 94 -0.99 3.81 8.64
C GLY A 94 -1.17 4.88 7.57
N PHE A 95 -1.68 4.51 6.39
CA PHE A 95 -2.03 5.48 5.35
C PHE A 95 -3.14 6.44 5.80
N ASP A 96 -4.19 5.95 6.43
CA ASP A 96 -5.27 6.78 6.96
C ASP A 96 -4.75 7.81 7.98
N GLN A 97 -3.85 7.40 8.87
CA GLN A 97 -3.22 8.31 9.84
C GLN A 97 -2.37 9.38 9.16
N ILE A 98 -1.60 9.04 8.11
CA ILE A 98 -0.84 10.02 7.32
C ILE A 98 -1.79 11.04 6.68
N LEU A 99 -2.85 10.57 6.00
CA LEU A 99 -3.79 11.43 5.29
C LEU A 99 -4.57 12.35 6.26
N ALA A 100 -4.94 11.83 7.42
CA ALA A 100 -5.61 12.62 8.46
C ALA A 100 -4.68 13.71 9.04
N LYS A 101 -3.43 13.37 9.36
CA LYS A 101 -2.48 14.34 9.93
C LYS A 101 -1.99 15.37 8.92
N CYS A 102 -1.85 14.96 7.66
CA CYS A 102 -1.39 15.83 6.57
C CYS A 102 -2.54 16.52 5.83
N ASN A 103 -3.78 16.47 6.30
CA ASN A 103 -4.95 17.12 5.69
C ASN A 103 -5.08 16.82 4.18
N GLY A 104 -4.87 15.56 3.78
CA GLY A 104 -4.95 15.17 2.37
C GLY A 104 -3.76 15.60 1.50
N TYR A 105 -2.65 16.09 2.09
CA TYR A 105 -1.40 16.33 1.38
C TYR A 105 -0.50 15.08 1.41
N SER A 106 0.55 15.11 0.57
CA SER A 106 1.60 14.09 0.59
C SER A 106 2.21 13.96 1.98
N GLY A 107 2.62 12.76 2.34
CA GLY A 107 3.22 12.52 3.65
C GLY A 107 3.88 11.15 3.74
N SER A 108 4.69 10.97 4.77
CA SER A 108 5.42 9.73 5.01
C SER A 108 5.53 9.43 6.49
N ALA A 109 5.66 8.16 6.83
CA ALA A 109 5.89 7.72 8.21
C ALA A 109 6.55 6.34 8.24
N THR A 110 7.27 6.06 9.31
CA THR A 110 7.78 4.71 9.63
C THR A 110 6.73 3.94 10.42
N LEU A 111 6.51 2.66 10.10
CA LEU A 111 5.62 1.80 10.86
C LEU A 111 6.28 1.35 12.18
N PRO A 112 5.73 1.68 13.36
CA PRO A 112 6.27 1.24 14.63
C PRO A 112 6.13 -0.28 14.77
N GLY A 113 7.18 -0.93 15.28
CA GLY A 113 7.24 -2.40 15.40
C GLY A 113 7.64 -3.12 14.11
N PHE A 114 7.71 -2.44 12.97
CA PHE A 114 8.11 -3.02 11.68
C PHE A 114 9.39 -2.34 11.18
N ASN A 115 10.53 -2.92 11.55
CA ASN A 115 11.85 -2.32 11.40
C ASN A 115 12.14 -1.88 9.94
N GLY A 116 12.23 -0.57 9.74
CA GLY A 116 12.58 0.03 8.45
C GLY A 116 11.43 0.09 7.44
N VAL A 117 10.21 -0.34 7.82
CA VAL A 117 9.06 -0.25 6.93
C VAL A 117 8.54 1.19 6.91
N GLN A 118 8.48 1.78 5.73
CA GLN A 118 8.05 3.16 5.52
C GLN A 118 6.84 3.23 4.60
N LEU A 119 5.84 4.01 4.98
CA LEU A 119 4.69 4.37 4.16
C LEU A 119 4.89 5.76 3.59
N LEU A 120 4.56 5.94 2.31
CA LEU A 120 4.66 7.22 1.61
C LEU A 120 3.42 7.46 0.76
N THR A 121 2.91 8.68 0.78
CA THR A 121 1.90 9.20 -0.15
C THR A 121 2.50 10.37 -0.90
N SER A 122 2.37 10.37 -2.23
CA SER A 122 2.93 11.43 -3.08
C SER A 122 2.06 11.67 -4.31
N HIS A 123 2.15 12.87 -4.88
CA HIS A 123 1.61 13.12 -6.22
C HIS A 123 2.45 12.42 -7.28
N HIS A 124 1.85 12.14 -8.43
CA HIS A 124 2.61 11.76 -9.62
C HIS A 124 3.71 12.79 -9.90
N ALA A 125 4.95 12.33 -10.00
CA ALA A 125 6.09 13.15 -10.41
C ALA A 125 6.06 13.35 -11.94
N GLY A 126 4.99 13.96 -12.47
CA GLY A 126 4.83 14.13 -13.93
C GLY A 126 4.72 12.78 -14.68
N PRO A 127 4.84 12.79 -16.03
CA PRO A 127 4.73 11.60 -16.87
C PRO A 127 5.97 10.68 -16.77
N ASP A 128 6.45 10.44 -15.55
CA ASP A 128 7.58 9.56 -15.32
C ASP A 128 7.09 8.11 -15.13
N PHE A 129 7.74 7.23 -15.89
CA PHE A 129 7.27 5.94 -16.40
C PHE A 129 7.14 4.81 -15.35
N ARG A 130 7.14 5.12 -14.05
CA ARG A 130 7.41 4.13 -12.98
C ARG A 130 6.27 3.91 -11.98
N SER A 131 5.23 4.72 -12.02
CA SER A 131 4.00 4.42 -11.31
C SER A 131 3.29 3.32 -12.08
N TYR A 132 3.36 2.10 -11.58
CA TYR A 132 2.62 0.94 -12.07
C TYR A 132 1.12 1.22 -11.89
N ASP A 133 0.56 1.98 -12.83
CA ASP A 133 -0.87 2.18 -13.02
C ASP A 133 -1.43 0.83 -13.47
N ASP A 134 -1.82 -0.03 -12.52
CA ASP A 134 -2.41 -1.35 -12.79
C ASP A 134 -3.70 -1.32 -13.64
N TYR A 135 -4.19 -0.14 -14.06
CA TYR A 135 -5.43 0.01 -14.83
C TYR A 135 -5.40 1.12 -15.89
N LYS A 136 -4.25 1.42 -16.50
CA LYS A 136 -4.27 1.89 -17.89
C LYS A 136 -3.70 0.79 -18.74
N GLU A 137 -4.61 -0.02 -19.28
CA GLU A 137 -4.49 -0.86 -20.46
C GLU A 137 -3.05 -1.18 -20.90
N PHE A 138 -2.78 -2.47 -20.92
CA PHE A 138 -1.75 -3.26 -21.60
C PHE A 138 -1.46 -2.85 -23.07
N ASN A 139 -1.36 -1.54 -23.34
CA ASN A 139 -1.25 -0.84 -24.61
C ASN A 139 -0.44 0.47 -24.44
N ARG A 140 0.46 0.52 -23.44
CA ARG A 140 1.47 1.58 -23.38
C ARG A 140 2.73 1.09 -24.10
N MET A 141 2.93 1.60 -25.31
CA MET A 141 4.18 1.52 -26.05
C MET A 141 5.37 1.71 -25.12
N ILE A 142 6.26 0.72 -25.06
CA ILE A 142 7.47 0.80 -24.24
C ILE A 142 8.57 1.38 -25.13
N CYS A 143 8.95 2.63 -24.86
CA CYS A 143 10.06 3.29 -25.52
C CYS A 143 11.35 2.99 -24.75
N ASN A 144 11.93 1.80 -24.95
CA ASN A 144 13.23 1.47 -24.34
C ASN A 144 14.36 2.06 -25.19
N GLY A 145 14.98 3.16 -24.73
CA GLY A 145 16.17 3.74 -25.33
C GLY A 145 16.76 4.90 -24.53
N ASP A 146 18.09 5.06 -24.56
CA ASP A 146 18.78 6.26 -24.06
C ASP A 146 18.51 7.42 -25.02
N PHE A 147 17.38 8.11 -24.82
CA PHE A 147 17.06 9.29 -25.62
C PHE A 147 17.86 10.50 -25.12
N PRO A 148 18.60 11.20 -26.01
CA PRO A 148 19.32 12.40 -25.61
C PRO A 148 18.36 13.46 -25.07
N LYS A 149 18.75 14.12 -23.97
CA LYS A 149 17.96 15.18 -23.32
C LYS A 149 17.54 16.24 -24.33
N GLY A 150 16.24 16.52 -24.41
CA GLY A 150 15.67 17.59 -25.23
C GLY A 150 15.09 17.15 -26.58
N ARG A 151 15.20 15.86 -26.96
CA ARG A 151 14.46 15.34 -28.11
C ARG A 151 13.05 14.93 -27.70
N LYS A 152 12.03 15.28 -28.51
CA LYS A 152 10.69 14.70 -28.38
C LYS A 152 10.75 13.25 -28.84
N VAL A 153 10.36 12.33 -27.96
CA VAL A 153 10.14 10.92 -28.32
C VAL A 153 8.86 10.85 -29.16
N LEU A 154 8.95 10.31 -30.37
CA LEU A 154 7.81 10.16 -31.28
C LEU A 154 7.21 8.76 -31.14
N LYS A 155 5.97 8.58 -31.62
CA LYS A 155 5.25 7.30 -31.53
C LYS A 155 6.00 6.18 -32.26
N GLU A 156 6.74 6.52 -33.31
CA GLU A 156 7.54 5.56 -34.09
C GLU A 156 8.81 5.10 -33.34
N ASP A 157 9.26 5.84 -32.32
CA ASP A 157 10.44 5.50 -31.51
C ASP A 157 10.13 4.43 -30.43
N CYS A 158 8.89 3.94 -30.38
CA CYS A 158 8.40 3.06 -29.33
C CYS A 158 7.77 1.79 -29.92
N MET A 159 8.13 0.62 -29.38
CA MET A 159 7.56 -0.65 -29.83
C MET A 159 6.24 -0.94 -29.09
N GLU A 160 5.23 -1.40 -29.82
CA GLU A 160 4.03 -2.02 -29.23
C GLU A 160 4.43 -3.38 -28.65
N TYR A 161 4.22 -3.57 -27.35
CA TYR A 161 4.49 -4.85 -26.70
C TYR A 161 3.28 -5.76 -26.90
N VAL A 162 3.40 -6.74 -27.79
CA VAL A 162 2.42 -7.83 -27.93
C VAL A 162 2.98 -9.06 -27.19
N SER A 163 2.44 -9.36 -26.02
CA SER A 163 2.80 -10.58 -25.29
C SER A 163 2.15 -11.80 -25.96
N PHE A 164 2.96 -12.63 -26.61
CA PHE A 164 2.58 -14.01 -26.91
C PHE A 164 2.52 -14.80 -25.59
N HIS A 165 1.35 -15.34 -25.27
CA HIS A 165 1.21 -16.37 -24.24
C HIS A 165 1.76 -17.70 -24.78
N LEU A 166 2.81 -18.22 -24.13
CA LEU A 166 3.20 -19.63 -24.16
C LEU A 166 3.58 -20.07 -22.74
#